data_AF-A0A522GF98-F1
#
_entry.id   AF-A0A522GF98-F1
#
_cell.length_a   1.000
_cell.length_b   1.000
_cell.length_c   1.000
_cell.angle_alpha   90.00
_cell.angle_beta   90.00
_cell.angle_gamma   90.00
#
_symmetry.space_group_name_H-M   'P 1'
#
loop_
_entity.id
_entity.type
_entity.pdbx_description
1 polymer ?
#
loop_
_entity_poly.entity_id
_entity_poly.type
_entity_poly.pdbx_seq_one_letter_code
_entity_poly.pdbx_strand_id
1 'polypeptide(L)'
;TATLESAAFIEKDRDKLIKFALSMIPDDCRVAIAVNTTVEAKKNGIDWQQAREAVIKATEDLGWFQAPRNIAFTLIGWLYGDNDFGKSICIAVNCGDDTDCTGATLGSIFGILYGTTIIPEKWRAPIGDGIKTEAISGFEAPATLQALTDKTVEMQKKVAELYQSPLKVTLGKNNISNSRELLAINKNELSHIWQHSPYQITRNTDELSFTCDYAGTPEIMIGETKVLNISIVNNTNNEKNISLSLKDVPAEFSVKGMPDRLLKISPHAKLDVALSFNASPDATNGKFIAEINDAGKTLDMQLGLIKLNAHGSSVPEK
;
A
#
# COMPACT_ATOMS: atom_id res chain seq x y z
N THR A 1 0.00 -1.91 -9.37
CA THR A 1 -1.41 -1.95 -9.82
C THR A 1 -2.01 -0.56 -9.85
N ALA A 2 -1.98 0.22 -8.76
CA ALA A 2 -2.56 1.57 -8.69
C ALA A 2 -2.20 2.51 -9.86
N THR A 3 -0.91 2.66 -10.20
CA THR A 3 -0.45 3.44 -11.36
C THR A 3 -1.06 2.96 -12.67
N LEU A 4 -1.11 1.64 -12.87
CA LEU A 4 -1.60 1.02 -14.09
C LEU A 4 -3.11 1.24 -14.25
N GLU A 5 -3.88 0.95 -13.20
CA GLU A 5 -5.34 1.11 -13.19
C GLU A 5 -5.74 2.59 -13.35
N SER A 6 -5.02 3.51 -12.71
CA SER A 6 -5.22 4.94 -12.90
C SER A 6 -4.97 5.36 -14.35
N ALA A 7 -3.87 4.90 -14.96
CA ALA A 7 -3.55 5.19 -16.35
C ALA A 7 -4.55 4.56 -17.34
N ALA A 8 -5.17 3.43 -16.99
CA ALA A 8 -6.14 2.71 -17.85
C ALA A 8 -7.45 3.49 -18.12
N PHE A 9 -7.72 4.56 -17.35
CA PHE A 9 -8.79 5.50 -17.63
C PHE A 9 -8.50 6.41 -18.83
N ILE A 10 -7.23 6.58 -19.23
CA ILE A 10 -6.80 7.49 -20.31
C ILE A 10 -5.98 6.84 -21.42
N GLU A 11 -5.39 5.66 -21.18
CA GLU A 11 -4.69 4.85 -22.18
C GLU A 11 -5.30 3.44 -22.21
N LYS A 12 -5.40 2.86 -23.42
CA LYS A 12 -6.04 1.55 -23.65
C LYS A 12 -5.05 0.49 -24.13
N ASP A 13 -3.88 0.90 -24.62
CA ASP A 13 -2.83 -0.01 -25.03
C ASP A 13 -2.17 -0.67 -23.81
N ARG A 14 -2.33 -1.99 -23.68
CA ARG A 14 -1.78 -2.80 -22.59
C ARG A 14 -0.28 -2.59 -22.43
N ASP A 15 0.49 -2.61 -23.52
CA ASP A 15 1.94 -2.63 -23.44
C ASP A 15 2.47 -1.24 -23.03
N LYS A 16 1.83 -0.16 -23.47
CA LYS A 16 2.09 1.20 -22.96
C LYS A 16 1.73 1.34 -21.49
N LEU A 17 0.61 0.77 -21.04
CA LEU A 17 0.21 0.81 -19.63
C LEU A 17 1.22 0.08 -18.73
N ILE A 18 1.66 -1.12 -19.13
CA ILE A 18 2.68 -1.88 -18.41
C ILE A 18 4.00 -1.08 -18.36
N LYS A 19 4.43 -0.53 -19.50
CA LYS A 19 5.65 0.29 -19.58
C LYS A 19 5.58 1.52 -18.68
N PHE A 20 4.45 2.22 -18.70
CA PHE A 20 4.24 3.39 -17.84
C PHE A 20 4.26 2.99 -16.36
N ALA A 21 3.56 1.93 -15.97
CA ALA A 21 3.54 1.46 -14.60
C ALA A 21 4.93 1.06 -14.07
N LEU A 22 5.72 0.36 -14.89
CA LEU A 22 7.12 0.03 -14.56
C LEU A 22 7.99 1.27 -14.37
N SER A 23 7.77 2.33 -15.16
CA SER A 23 8.55 3.57 -15.01
C SER A 23 8.28 4.33 -13.71
N MET A 24 7.23 4.00 -12.95
CA MET A 24 6.91 4.66 -11.67
C MET A 24 7.50 3.94 -10.45
N ILE A 25 8.25 2.84 -10.64
CA ILE A 25 8.90 2.06 -9.58
C ILE A 25 10.40 1.90 -9.88
N PRO A 26 11.25 1.57 -8.88
CA PRO A 26 12.66 1.30 -9.15
C PRO A 26 12.84 0.11 -10.10
N ASP A 27 13.75 0.25 -11.07
CA ASP A 27 13.96 -0.74 -12.13
C ASP A 27 14.46 -2.09 -11.59
N ASP A 28 15.13 -2.08 -10.43
CA ASP A 28 15.71 -3.24 -9.74
C ASP A 28 14.82 -3.80 -8.61
N CYS A 29 13.63 -3.23 -8.40
CA CYS A 29 12.74 -3.75 -7.37
C CYS A 29 12.13 -5.11 -7.77
N ARG A 30 11.70 -5.88 -6.77
CA ARG A 30 11.19 -7.25 -6.97
C ARG A 30 9.99 -7.32 -7.92
N VAL A 31 9.10 -6.33 -7.87
CA VAL A 31 7.94 -6.24 -8.78
C VAL A 31 8.41 -6.02 -10.22
N ALA A 32 9.35 -5.10 -10.46
CA ALA A 32 9.88 -4.84 -11.80
C ALA A 32 10.55 -6.08 -12.40
N ILE A 33 11.35 -6.80 -11.61
CA ILE A 33 12.00 -8.06 -12.03
C ILE A 33 10.95 -9.11 -12.43
N ALA A 34 9.95 -9.35 -11.57
CA ALA A 34 8.92 -10.36 -11.83
C ALA A 34 8.07 -10.03 -13.07
N VAL A 35 7.66 -8.76 -13.21
CA VAL A 35 6.89 -8.28 -14.37
C VAL A 35 7.71 -8.38 -15.66
N ASN A 36 8.97 -7.93 -15.65
CA ASN A 36 9.85 -8.01 -16.82
C ASN A 36 10.10 -9.47 -17.22
N THR A 37 10.24 -10.38 -16.26
CA THR A 37 10.33 -11.83 -16.52
C THR A 37 9.13 -12.32 -17.33
N THR A 38 7.91 -11.93 -16.96
CA THR A 38 6.70 -12.28 -17.73
C THR A 38 6.69 -11.67 -19.13
N VAL A 39 7.01 -10.38 -19.25
CA VAL A 39 7.00 -9.65 -20.53
C VAL A 39 8.03 -10.25 -21.50
N GLU A 40 9.23 -10.55 -21.01
CA GLU A 40 10.30 -11.17 -21.79
C GLU A 40 9.93 -12.60 -22.22
N ALA A 41 9.32 -13.40 -21.33
CA ALA A 41 8.83 -14.72 -21.69
C ALA A 41 7.83 -14.65 -22.85
N LYS A 42 6.85 -13.73 -22.78
CA LYS A 42 5.86 -13.53 -23.85
C LYS A 42 6.53 -13.10 -25.15
N LYS A 43 7.48 -12.16 -25.09
CA LYS A 43 8.23 -11.67 -26.25
C LYS A 43 9.04 -12.78 -26.93
N ASN A 44 9.58 -13.70 -26.15
CA ASN A 44 10.36 -14.83 -26.64
C ASN A 44 9.49 -16.01 -27.13
N GLY A 45 8.16 -15.86 -27.18
CA GLY A 45 7.25 -16.91 -27.65
C GLY A 45 7.15 -18.11 -26.70
N ILE A 46 7.54 -17.93 -25.43
CA ILE A 46 7.45 -18.95 -24.40
C ILE A 46 5.97 -19.13 -24.02
N ASP A 47 5.59 -20.35 -23.69
CA ASP A 47 4.25 -20.71 -23.24
C ASP A 47 3.93 -20.10 -21.84
N TRP A 48 2.64 -19.96 -21.48
CA TRP A 48 2.25 -19.30 -20.23
C TRP A 48 2.63 -20.13 -18.99
N GLN A 49 2.57 -21.46 -19.04
CA GLN A 49 3.03 -22.31 -17.93
C GLN A 49 4.54 -22.17 -17.77
N GLN A 50 5.30 -22.12 -18.86
CA GLN A 50 6.73 -21.88 -18.80
C GLN A 50 7.07 -20.47 -18.26
N ALA A 51 6.28 -19.44 -18.63
CA ALA A 51 6.42 -18.10 -18.08
C ALA A 51 6.15 -18.08 -16.57
N ARG A 52 5.14 -18.82 -16.10
CA ARG A 52 4.85 -19.03 -14.68
C ARG A 52 6.05 -19.62 -13.95
N GLU A 53 6.66 -20.68 -14.46
CA GLU A 53 7.85 -21.29 -13.84
C GLU A 53 9.04 -20.31 -13.78
N ALA A 54 9.22 -19.50 -14.83
CA ALA A 54 10.26 -18.46 -14.83
C ALA A 54 10.03 -17.41 -13.73
N VAL A 55 8.79 -16.97 -13.54
CA VAL A 55 8.40 -16.03 -12.47
C VAL A 55 8.61 -16.65 -11.08
N ILE A 56 8.22 -17.91 -10.89
CA ILE A 56 8.45 -18.63 -9.62
C ILE A 56 9.93 -18.65 -9.30
N LYS A 57 10.77 -19.02 -10.26
CA LYS A 57 12.23 -19.03 -10.08
C LYS A 57 12.80 -17.65 -9.76
N ALA A 58 12.32 -16.59 -10.41
CA ALA A 58 12.75 -15.21 -10.15
C ALA A 58 12.28 -14.66 -8.78
N THR A 59 11.33 -15.34 -8.13
CA THR A 59 10.69 -14.92 -6.88
C THR A 59 10.70 -16.00 -5.80
N GLU A 60 11.58 -16.99 -5.91
CA GLU A 60 11.58 -18.17 -5.05
C GLU A 60 11.81 -17.81 -3.58
N ASP A 61 12.77 -16.91 -3.32
CA ASP A 61 13.17 -16.44 -2.01
C ASP A 61 12.08 -15.62 -1.27
N LEU A 62 11.08 -15.12 -2.00
CA LEU A 62 9.95 -14.39 -1.41
C LEU A 62 8.84 -15.30 -0.89
N GLY A 63 8.82 -16.57 -1.32
CA GLY A 63 7.67 -17.43 -1.12
C GLY A 63 6.48 -17.07 -2.02
N TRP A 64 5.32 -17.64 -1.71
CA TRP A 64 4.19 -17.72 -2.65
C TRP A 64 3.16 -16.59 -2.54
N PHE A 65 3.01 -15.99 -1.37
CA PHE A 65 1.98 -14.99 -1.12
C PHE A 65 2.39 -13.55 -1.50
N GLN A 66 3.66 -13.32 -1.85
CA GLN A 66 4.18 -11.96 -1.99
C GLN A 66 3.76 -11.28 -3.29
N ALA A 67 3.49 -9.97 -3.19
CA ALA A 67 2.99 -9.15 -4.29
C ALA A 67 3.79 -9.25 -5.61
N PRO A 68 5.14 -9.31 -5.63
CA PRO A 68 5.89 -9.41 -6.89
C PRO A 68 5.46 -10.58 -7.78
N ARG A 69 5.31 -11.78 -7.20
CA ARG A 69 4.91 -12.99 -7.92
C ARG A 69 3.47 -12.88 -8.41
N ASN A 70 2.55 -12.50 -7.52
CA ASN A 70 1.13 -12.44 -7.83
C ASN A 70 0.81 -11.35 -8.88
N ILE A 71 1.47 -10.18 -8.82
CA ILE A 71 1.36 -9.17 -9.89
C ILE A 71 1.83 -9.73 -11.24
N ALA A 72 2.91 -10.50 -11.27
CA ALA A 72 3.39 -11.13 -12.49
C ALA A 72 2.40 -12.20 -13.02
N PHE A 73 1.73 -12.96 -12.14
CA PHE A 73 0.68 -13.91 -12.52
C PHE A 73 -0.57 -13.21 -13.09
N THR A 74 -0.98 -12.09 -12.51
CA THR A 74 -2.01 -11.20 -13.12
C THR A 74 -1.61 -10.82 -14.56
N LEU A 75 -0.35 -10.46 -14.80
CA LEU A 75 0.12 -10.12 -16.13
C LEU A 75 0.24 -11.33 -17.07
N ILE A 76 0.56 -12.53 -16.58
CA ILE A 76 0.49 -13.75 -17.39
C ILE A 76 -0.93 -13.93 -17.92
N GLY A 77 -1.96 -13.81 -17.07
CA GLY A 77 -3.35 -13.84 -17.51
C GLY A 77 -3.65 -12.82 -18.61
N TRP A 78 -3.21 -11.58 -18.44
CA TRP A 78 -3.46 -10.52 -19.42
C TRP A 78 -2.70 -10.69 -20.74
N LEU A 79 -1.45 -11.14 -20.69
CA LEU A 79 -0.58 -11.26 -21.86
C LEU A 79 -0.91 -12.47 -22.74
N TYR A 80 -1.45 -13.54 -22.13
CA TYR A 80 -1.72 -14.82 -22.79
C TYR A 80 -3.22 -15.11 -22.99
N GLY A 81 -4.09 -14.28 -22.42
CA GLY A 81 -5.53 -14.42 -22.53
C GLY A 81 -6.16 -13.85 -23.80
N ASP A 82 -5.38 -13.30 -24.73
CA ASP A 82 -5.83 -12.78 -26.04
C ASP A 82 -7.01 -11.79 -25.97
N ASN A 83 -7.04 -10.96 -24.92
CA ASN A 83 -8.14 -10.04 -24.59
C ASN A 83 -9.51 -10.71 -24.38
N ASP A 84 -9.57 -12.03 -24.23
CA ASP A 84 -10.77 -12.75 -23.80
C ASP A 84 -10.83 -12.79 -22.27
N PHE A 85 -11.90 -12.27 -21.67
CA PHE A 85 -12.05 -12.19 -20.21
C PHE A 85 -11.93 -13.56 -19.54
N GLY A 86 -12.67 -14.56 -20.04
CA GLY A 86 -12.70 -15.88 -19.41
C GLY A 86 -11.35 -16.58 -19.48
N LYS A 87 -10.70 -16.55 -20.65
CA LYS A 87 -9.37 -17.10 -20.86
C LYS A 87 -8.33 -16.40 -19.99
N SER A 88 -8.36 -15.07 -19.94
CA SER A 88 -7.41 -14.26 -19.16
C SER A 88 -7.50 -14.56 -17.66
N ILE A 89 -8.73 -14.59 -17.12
CA ILE A 89 -8.97 -14.91 -15.70
C ILE A 89 -8.60 -16.37 -15.40
N CYS A 90 -8.97 -17.31 -16.26
CA CYS A 90 -8.57 -18.72 -16.09
C CYS A 90 -7.05 -18.89 -16.06
N ILE A 91 -6.30 -18.23 -16.97
CA ILE A 91 -4.84 -18.31 -16.97
C ILE A 91 -4.25 -17.71 -15.69
N ALA A 92 -4.70 -16.52 -15.27
CA ALA A 92 -4.22 -15.89 -14.03
C ALA A 92 -4.45 -16.80 -12.82
N VAL A 93 -5.67 -17.30 -12.64
CA VAL A 93 -6.04 -18.18 -11.52
C VAL A 93 -5.30 -19.51 -11.57
N ASN A 94 -5.07 -20.09 -12.75
CA ASN A 94 -4.29 -21.33 -12.89
C ASN A 94 -2.77 -21.13 -12.71
N CYS A 95 -2.28 -19.90 -12.55
CA CYS A 95 -0.93 -19.69 -12.04
C CYS A 95 -0.80 -20.07 -10.54
N GLY A 96 -1.92 -20.20 -9.82
CA GLY A 96 -1.95 -20.63 -8.43
C GLY A 96 -1.53 -19.53 -7.44
N ASP A 97 -1.11 -19.94 -6.25
CA ASP A 97 -0.77 -19.07 -5.12
C ASP A 97 -1.97 -18.19 -4.68
N ASP A 98 -1.90 -16.87 -4.81
CA ASP A 98 -2.93 -15.94 -4.32
C ASP A 98 -4.00 -15.65 -5.39
N THR A 99 -4.80 -16.68 -5.68
CA THR A 99 -5.66 -16.70 -6.89
C THR A 99 -6.81 -15.68 -6.89
N ASP A 100 -7.35 -15.35 -5.72
CA ASP A 100 -8.43 -14.37 -5.58
C ASP A 100 -7.91 -12.96 -5.88
N CYS A 101 -6.75 -12.58 -5.35
CA CYS A 101 -6.17 -11.27 -5.60
C CYS A 101 -5.75 -11.09 -7.07
N THR A 102 -5.18 -12.13 -7.68
CA THR A 102 -4.69 -12.08 -9.06
C THR A 102 -5.82 -12.00 -10.06
N GLY A 103 -6.88 -12.81 -9.88
CA GLY A 103 -8.10 -12.77 -10.69
C GLY A 103 -8.86 -11.46 -10.50
N ALA A 104 -9.04 -11.00 -9.26
CA ALA A 104 -9.74 -9.74 -8.97
C ALA A 104 -9.03 -8.53 -9.59
N THR A 105 -7.70 -8.46 -9.48
CA THR A 105 -6.90 -7.37 -10.08
C THR A 105 -6.95 -7.39 -11.61
N LEU A 106 -6.94 -8.57 -12.24
CA LEU A 106 -7.09 -8.63 -13.70
C LEU A 106 -8.50 -8.22 -14.14
N GLY A 107 -9.51 -8.62 -13.37
CA GLY A 107 -10.90 -8.24 -13.57
C GLY A 107 -11.14 -6.74 -13.46
N SER A 108 -10.54 -6.07 -12.47
CA SER A 108 -10.63 -4.60 -12.31
C SER A 108 -9.99 -3.87 -13.50
N ILE A 109 -8.81 -4.31 -13.95
CA ILE A 109 -8.15 -3.77 -15.14
C ILE A 109 -9.06 -3.89 -16.37
N PHE A 110 -9.68 -5.05 -16.59
CA PHE A 110 -10.59 -5.25 -17.73
C PHE A 110 -11.85 -4.38 -17.60
N GLY A 111 -12.39 -4.24 -16.39
CA GLY A 111 -13.52 -3.36 -16.11
C GLY A 111 -13.22 -1.90 -16.41
N ILE A 112 -12.01 -1.41 -16.10
CA ILE A 112 -11.59 -0.04 -16.41
C ILE A 112 -11.39 0.14 -17.94
N LEU A 113 -10.78 -0.85 -18.59
CA LEU A 113 -10.44 -0.76 -20.00
C LEU A 113 -11.68 -0.83 -20.90
N TYR A 114 -12.57 -1.76 -20.61
CA TYR A 114 -13.64 -2.19 -21.52
C TYR A 114 -15.06 -2.01 -20.94
N GLY A 115 -15.17 -1.61 -19.66
CA GLY A 115 -16.45 -1.59 -18.96
C GLY A 115 -16.96 -2.99 -18.63
N THR A 116 -18.21 -3.08 -18.20
CA THR A 116 -18.83 -4.36 -17.81
C THR A 116 -19.18 -5.27 -18.99
N THR A 117 -19.15 -4.76 -20.22
CA THR A 117 -19.52 -5.50 -21.44
C THR A 117 -18.51 -6.58 -21.82
N ILE A 118 -17.26 -6.49 -21.34
CA ILE A 118 -16.24 -7.51 -21.55
C ILE A 118 -16.49 -8.79 -20.73
N ILE A 119 -17.31 -8.69 -19.67
CA ILE A 119 -17.60 -9.79 -18.75
C ILE A 119 -18.77 -10.60 -19.31
N PRO A 120 -18.56 -11.85 -19.77
CA PRO A 120 -19.65 -12.64 -20.33
C PRO A 120 -20.70 -12.99 -19.28
N GLU A 121 -21.96 -13.12 -19.69
CA GLU A 121 -23.08 -13.35 -18.77
C GLU A 121 -22.90 -14.59 -17.88
N LYS A 122 -22.29 -15.66 -18.42
CA LYS A 122 -21.98 -16.89 -17.66
C LYS A 122 -21.09 -16.66 -16.44
N TRP A 123 -20.29 -15.58 -16.43
CA TRP A 123 -19.43 -15.19 -15.31
C TRP A 123 -20.13 -14.21 -14.37
N ARG A 124 -20.93 -13.28 -14.92
CA ARG A 124 -21.61 -12.24 -14.14
C ARG A 124 -22.85 -12.76 -13.41
N ALA A 125 -23.71 -13.53 -14.09
CA ALA A 125 -25.01 -13.94 -13.58
C ALA A 125 -24.96 -14.73 -12.25
N PRO A 126 -24.00 -15.66 -12.03
CA PRO A 126 -23.95 -16.42 -10.78
C PRO A 126 -23.57 -15.60 -9.54
N ILE A 127 -22.84 -14.50 -9.73
CA ILE A 127 -22.34 -13.64 -8.64
C ILE A 127 -23.31 -12.48 -8.40
N GLY A 128 -23.77 -11.85 -9.48
CA GLY A 128 -24.57 -10.64 -9.44
C GLY A 128 -23.79 -9.43 -8.91
N ASP A 129 -24.51 -8.38 -8.52
CA ASP A 129 -23.92 -7.14 -8.02
C ASP A 129 -23.92 -7.03 -6.49
N GLY A 130 -24.40 -8.05 -5.78
CA GLY A 130 -24.51 -8.04 -4.33
C GLY A 130 -23.16 -8.20 -3.65
N ILE A 131 -22.94 -7.48 -2.55
CA ILE A 131 -21.74 -7.64 -1.70
C ILE A 131 -22.09 -8.47 -0.47
N LYS A 132 -21.22 -9.42 -0.14
CA LYS A 132 -21.28 -10.22 1.09
C LYS A 132 -19.93 -10.16 1.78
N THR A 133 -19.93 -9.97 3.10
CA THR A 133 -18.72 -9.87 3.91
C THR A 133 -18.71 -11.00 4.94
N GLU A 134 -17.69 -11.86 4.90
CA GLU A 134 -17.47 -12.93 5.89
C GLU A 134 -16.22 -12.64 6.75
N ALA A 135 -15.16 -12.11 6.14
CA ALA A 135 -13.86 -11.91 6.79
C ALA A 135 -13.71 -10.56 7.51
N ILE A 136 -14.64 -9.62 7.30
CA ILE A 136 -14.61 -8.27 7.88
C ILE A 136 -16.00 -7.94 8.44
N SER A 137 -16.06 -7.36 9.63
CA SER A 137 -17.30 -7.06 10.36
C SER A 137 -17.19 -5.75 11.14
N GLY A 138 -18.27 -5.34 11.81
CA GLY A 138 -18.30 -4.10 12.61
C GLY A 138 -18.73 -2.85 11.85
N PHE A 139 -19.25 -2.99 10.63
CA PHE A 139 -19.81 -1.91 9.82
C PHE A 139 -20.96 -2.40 8.94
N GLU A 140 -21.78 -1.48 8.45
CA GLU A 140 -22.82 -1.78 7.46
C GLU A 140 -22.20 -1.82 6.06
N ALA A 141 -22.01 -3.04 5.54
CA ALA A 141 -21.49 -3.25 4.19
C ALA A 141 -22.47 -2.68 3.13
N PRO A 142 -21.98 -2.01 2.08
CA PRO A 142 -22.84 -1.58 0.97
C PRO A 142 -23.54 -2.80 0.35
N ALA A 143 -24.83 -2.68 0.04
CA ALA A 143 -25.60 -3.82 -0.48
C ALA A 143 -25.13 -4.28 -1.88
N THR A 144 -24.60 -3.35 -2.68
CA THR A 144 -24.21 -3.61 -4.08
C THR A 144 -22.86 -2.97 -4.45
N LEU A 145 -22.26 -3.46 -5.53
CA LEU A 145 -21.06 -2.88 -6.15
C LEU A 145 -21.28 -1.40 -6.54
N GLN A 146 -22.48 -1.04 -7.03
CA GLN A 146 -22.81 0.35 -7.34
C GLN A 146 -22.83 1.21 -6.08
N ALA A 147 -23.46 0.76 -5.00
CA ALA A 147 -23.52 1.50 -3.73
C ALA A 147 -22.11 1.71 -3.12
N LEU A 148 -21.24 0.70 -3.23
CA LEU A 148 -19.84 0.84 -2.83
C LEU A 148 -19.09 1.87 -3.70
N THR A 149 -19.32 1.84 -5.02
CA THR A 149 -18.72 2.78 -5.97
C THR A 149 -19.15 4.22 -5.68
N ASP A 150 -20.44 4.45 -5.46
CA ASP A 150 -20.98 5.78 -5.15
C ASP A 150 -20.39 6.33 -3.85
N LYS A 151 -20.34 5.52 -2.79
CA LYS A 151 -19.68 5.88 -1.52
C LYS A 151 -18.19 6.20 -1.70
N THR A 152 -17.50 5.45 -2.56
CA THR A 152 -16.07 5.70 -2.86
C THR A 152 -15.89 7.04 -3.57
N VAL A 153 -16.76 7.36 -4.54
CA VAL A 153 -16.75 8.66 -5.24
C VAL A 153 -17.08 9.82 -4.29
N GLU A 154 -18.04 9.64 -3.39
CA GLU A 154 -18.35 10.64 -2.36
C GLU A 154 -17.17 10.88 -1.42
N MET A 155 -16.48 9.81 -1.00
CA MET A 155 -15.27 9.94 -0.18
C MET A 155 -14.17 10.68 -0.93
N GLN A 156 -13.98 10.38 -2.22
CA GLN A 156 -12.99 11.07 -3.05
C GLN A 156 -13.23 12.59 -3.05
N LYS A 157 -14.48 13.06 -3.12
CA LYS A 157 -14.80 14.50 -3.07
C LYS A 157 -14.35 15.14 -1.76
N LYS A 158 -14.58 14.47 -0.63
CA LYS A 158 -14.15 14.93 0.70
C LYS A 158 -12.63 14.95 0.82
N VAL A 159 -11.95 13.92 0.31
CA VAL A 159 -10.48 13.86 0.28
C VAL A 159 -9.92 14.99 -0.59
N ALA A 160 -10.51 15.22 -1.77
CA ALA A 160 -10.09 16.30 -2.65
C ALA A 160 -10.24 17.69 -1.98
N GLU A 161 -11.33 17.93 -1.27
CA GLU A 161 -11.54 19.16 -0.50
C GLU A 161 -10.52 19.31 0.64
N LEU A 162 -10.32 18.25 1.43
CA LEU A 162 -9.37 18.23 2.54
C LEU A 162 -7.94 18.56 2.10
N TYR A 163 -7.52 18.05 0.95
CA TYR A 163 -6.18 18.28 0.40
C TYR A 163 -6.12 19.43 -0.62
N GLN A 164 -7.18 20.26 -0.72
CA GLN A 164 -7.29 21.37 -1.67
C GLN A 164 -6.91 20.97 -3.11
N SER A 165 -7.27 19.74 -3.49
CA SER A 165 -6.91 19.16 -4.78
C SER A 165 -7.58 19.94 -5.91
N PRO A 166 -6.87 20.20 -7.02
CA PRO A 166 -7.48 20.82 -8.20
C PRO A 166 -8.47 19.89 -8.91
N LEU A 167 -8.56 18.61 -8.52
CA LEU A 167 -9.45 17.62 -9.12
C LEU A 167 -10.92 17.89 -8.78
N LYS A 168 -11.76 18.04 -9.80
CA LYS A 168 -13.21 18.21 -9.64
C LYS A 168 -13.96 17.05 -10.29
N VAL A 169 -14.72 16.28 -9.49
CA VAL A 169 -15.64 15.25 -10.00
C VAL A 169 -17.00 15.86 -10.29
N THR A 170 -17.42 15.80 -11.55
CA THR A 170 -18.70 16.35 -12.03
C THR A 170 -19.43 15.32 -12.90
N LEU A 171 -20.71 15.56 -13.20
CA LEU A 171 -21.47 14.76 -14.16
C LEU A 171 -21.13 15.06 -15.63
N GLY A 172 -20.25 16.04 -15.88
CA GLY A 172 -19.83 16.44 -17.22
C GLY A 172 -18.91 15.42 -17.89
N LYS A 173 -18.58 15.67 -19.16
CA LYS A 173 -17.58 14.85 -19.88
C LYS A 173 -16.22 14.96 -19.19
N ASN A 174 -15.50 13.84 -19.13
CA ASN A 174 -14.13 13.81 -18.65
C ASN A 174 -13.26 14.77 -19.48
N ASN A 175 -12.58 15.70 -18.82
CA ASN A 175 -11.57 16.52 -19.47
C ASN A 175 -10.21 15.83 -19.36
N ILE A 176 -9.78 15.19 -20.45
CA ILE A 176 -8.51 14.48 -20.57
C ILE A 176 -7.55 15.18 -21.56
N SER A 177 -7.74 16.49 -21.79
CA SER A 177 -6.90 17.27 -22.72
C SER A 177 -5.41 17.15 -22.42
N ASN A 178 -5.06 16.98 -21.14
CA ASN A 178 -3.68 16.88 -20.67
C ASN A 178 -3.22 15.43 -20.46
N SER A 179 -3.95 14.44 -20.99
CA SER A 179 -3.64 13.00 -20.82
C SER A 179 -2.21 12.63 -21.21
N ARG A 180 -1.64 13.28 -22.24
CA ARG A 180 -0.23 13.07 -22.63
C ARG A 180 0.75 13.52 -21.55
N GLU A 181 0.47 14.62 -20.86
CA GLU A 181 1.31 15.12 -19.76
C GLU A 181 1.20 14.20 -18.54
N LEU A 182 -0.01 13.68 -18.25
CA LEU A 182 -0.26 12.75 -17.15
C LEU A 182 0.50 11.41 -17.30
N LEU A 183 0.82 11.01 -18.53
CA LEU A 183 1.60 9.80 -18.82
C LEU A 183 3.09 10.08 -19.08
N ALA A 184 3.53 11.33 -18.96
CA ALA A 184 4.90 11.78 -19.18
C ALA A 184 5.64 12.11 -17.87
N ILE A 185 5.16 11.60 -16.73
CA ILE A 185 5.75 11.82 -15.41
C ILE A 185 7.22 11.37 -15.42
N ASN A 186 8.11 12.27 -15.00
CA ASN A 186 9.53 11.97 -14.90
C ASN A 186 9.79 11.11 -13.66
N LYS A 187 10.26 9.88 -13.86
CA LYS A 187 10.55 8.95 -12.75
C LYS A 187 11.50 9.51 -11.69
N ASN A 188 12.40 10.41 -12.09
CA ASN A 188 13.34 11.04 -11.15
C ASN A 188 12.61 11.94 -10.13
N GLU A 189 11.44 12.46 -10.47
CA GLU A 189 10.60 13.21 -9.53
C GLU A 189 10.05 12.31 -8.41
N LEU A 190 9.95 10.99 -8.64
CA LEU A 190 9.48 10.01 -7.66
C LEU A 190 10.60 9.42 -6.80
N SER A 191 11.87 9.70 -7.13
CA SER A 191 13.03 9.10 -6.46
C SER A 191 13.02 9.32 -4.95
N HIS A 192 12.50 10.46 -4.48
CA HIS A 192 12.35 10.75 -3.06
C HIS A 192 11.37 9.79 -2.35
N ILE A 193 10.28 9.40 -3.03
CA ILE A 193 9.28 8.46 -2.51
C ILE A 193 9.88 7.06 -2.38
N TRP A 194 10.70 6.65 -3.35
CA TRP A 194 11.36 5.33 -3.32
C TRP A 194 12.36 5.18 -2.19
N GLN A 195 12.89 6.30 -1.66
CA GLN A 195 13.81 6.33 -0.53
C GLN A 195 13.10 6.33 0.82
N HIS A 196 11.76 6.44 0.85
CA HIS A 196 11.02 6.36 2.10
C HIS A 196 11.17 4.97 2.71
N SER A 197 11.52 4.93 4.00
CA SER A 197 11.61 3.68 4.74
C SER A 197 10.20 3.08 4.87
N PRO A 198 10.02 1.77 4.61
CA PRO A 198 8.75 1.09 4.88
C PRO A 198 8.46 0.98 6.38
N TYR A 199 9.45 1.34 7.21
CA TYR A 199 9.39 1.36 8.67
C TYR A 199 9.18 2.77 9.21
N GLN A 200 8.67 3.69 8.39
CA GLN A 200 8.31 5.04 8.80
C GLN A 200 6.83 5.30 8.58
N ILE A 201 6.18 5.93 9.56
CA ILE A 201 4.81 6.42 9.46
C ILE A 201 4.85 7.94 9.60
N THR A 202 4.47 8.63 8.54
CA THR A 202 4.36 10.10 8.54
C THR A 202 2.90 10.54 8.53
N ARG A 203 2.61 11.56 9.35
CA ARG A 203 1.34 12.30 9.34
C ARG A 203 1.65 13.78 9.20
N ASN A 204 0.95 14.43 8.27
CA ASN A 204 1.08 15.85 8.01
C ASN A 204 -0.18 16.59 8.47
N THR A 205 0.01 17.77 9.03
CA THR A 205 -1.00 18.81 9.15
C THR A 205 -0.57 20.02 8.32
N ASP A 206 -1.40 21.05 8.28
CA ASP A 206 -1.07 22.29 7.58
C ASP A 206 0.19 22.97 8.16
N GLU A 207 0.53 22.67 9.41
CA GLU A 207 1.57 23.38 10.15
C GLU A 207 2.75 22.49 10.55
N LEU A 208 2.53 21.19 10.79
CA LEU A 208 3.53 20.28 11.34
C LEU A 208 3.55 18.96 10.57
N SER A 209 4.73 18.38 10.41
CA SER A 209 4.92 17.01 9.91
C SER A 209 5.52 16.15 11.01
N PHE A 210 4.89 15.02 11.31
CA PHE A 210 5.33 14.10 12.35
C PHE A 210 5.62 12.74 11.75
N THR A 211 6.79 12.19 12.04
CA THR A 211 7.21 10.88 11.55
C THR A 211 7.62 10.01 12.73
N CYS A 212 7.06 8.81 12.80
CA CYS A 212 7.60 7.75 13.65
C CYS A 212 8.45 6.82 12.77
N ASP A 213 9.74 6.70 13.08
CA ASP A 213 10.66 5.75 12.49
C ASP A 213 10.92 4.61 13.46
N TYR A 214 10.53 3.39 13.07
CA TYR A 214 10.78 2.17 13.85
C TYR A 214 12.23 1.71 13.82
N ALA A 215 13.10 2.35 13.01
CA ALA A 215 14.50 2.00 12.83
C ALA A 215 14.65 0.49 12.51
N GLY A 216 13.96 0.04 11.45
CA GLY A 216 13.84 -1.37 11.07
C GLY A 216 12.45 -1.93 11.37
N THR A 217 12.31 -3.26 11.42
CA THR A 217 11.00 -3.90 11.63
C THR A 217 10.31 -3.40 12.91
N PRO A 218 8.96 -3.31 12.93
CA PRO A 218 8.20 -2.89 14.10
C PRO A 218 8.11 -4.02 15.13
N GLU A 219 9.22 -4.67 15.41
CA GLU A 219 9.33 -5.82 16.30
C GLU A 219 10.36 -5.52 17.40
N ILE A 220 10.11 -6.05 18.59
CA ILE A 220 11.01 -6.00 19.74
C ILE A 220 11.16 -7.40 20.33
N MET A 221 12.40 -7.80 20.59
CA MET A 221 12.70 -9.04 21.29
C MET A 221 12.56 -8.82 22.80
N ILE A 222 11.97 -9.79 23.50
CA ILE A 222 11.88 -9.74 24.96
C ILE A 222 13.28 -9.62 25.58
N GLY A 223 13.45 -8.66 26.48
CA GLY A 223 14.72 -8.38 27.14
C GLY A 223 15.66 -7.45 26.37
N GLU A 224 15.32 -7.07 25.12
CA GLU A 224 16.05 -6.07 24.36
C GLU A 224 15.37 -4.70 24.40
N THR A 225 16.14 -3.65 24.13
CA THR A 225 15.63 -2.29 23.95
C THR A 225 15.41 -2.00 22.47
N LYS A 226 14.20 -1.61 22.09
CA LYS A 226 13.89 -1.07 20.76
C LYS A 226 13.80 0.45 20.82
N VAL A 227 14.55 1.13 19.95
CA VAL A 227 14.50 2.60 19.86
C VAL A 227 13.62 3.00 18.68
N LEU A 228 12.63 3.84 18.95
CA LEU A 228 11.78 4.51 17.96
C LEU A 228 12.16 5.98 17.92
N ASN A 229 12.28 6.56 16.73
CA ASN A 229 12.56 7.98 16.57
C ASN A 229 11.28 8.72 16.15
N ILE A 230 10.85 9.68 16.94
CA ILE A 230 9.77 10.60 16.60
C ILE A 230 10.40 11.89 16.10
N SER A 231 10.24 12.16 14.81
CA SER A 231 10.66 13.39 14.16
C SER A 231 9.48 14.34 13.99
N ILE A 232 9.67 15.61 14.31
CA ILE A 232 8.65 16.64 14.22
C ILE A 232 9.23 17.84 13.48
N VAL A 233 8.64 18.19 12.33
CA VAL A 233 9.06 19.32 11.50
C VAL A 233 8.01 20.41 11.61
N ASN A 234 8.45 21.63 11.91
CA ASN A 234 7.61 22.81 11.88
C ASN A 234 7.63 23.44 10.49
N ASN A 235 6.52 23.38 9.76
CA ASN A 235 6.42 23.91 8.39
C ASN A 235 5.98 25.39 8.37
N THR A 236 5.84 26.03 9.53
CA THR A 236 5.35 27.40 9.65
C THR A 236 6.49 28.41 9.83
N ASN A 237 6.13 29.69 9.68
CA ASN A 237 7.03 30.81 9.97
C ASN A 237 7.10 31.20 11.46
N ASN A 238 6.36 30.51 12.33
CA ASN A 238 6.25 30.83 13.75
C ASN A 238 6.85 29.73 14.62
N GLU A 239 7.35 30.08 15.81
CA GLU A 239 7.77 29.07 16.79
C GLU A 239 6.55 28.25 17.25
N LYS A 240 6.74 26.94 17.39
CA LYS A 240 5.74 25.99 17.87
C LYS A 240 6.13 25.44 19.24
N ASN A 241 5.15 25.34 20.13
CA ASN A 241 5.31 24.81 21.49
C ASN A 241 4.39 23.59 21.62
N ILE A 242 4.97 22.41 21.49
CA ILE A 242 4.21 21.16 21.43
C ILE A 242 4.40 20.33 22.69
N SER A 243 3.43 19.47 23.02
CA SER A 243 3.66 18.38 23.96
C SER A 243 3.57 17.04 23.24
N LEU A 244 4.46 16.11 23.62
CA LEU A 244 4.44 14.74 23.14
C LEU A 244 4.06 13.84 24.33
N SER A 245 3.08 12.97 24.12
CA SER A 245 2.68 11.98 25.12
C SER A 245 2.38 10.64 24.46
N LEU A 246 2.49 9.56 25.23
CA LEU A 246 2.01 8.24 24.80
C LEU A 246 0.74 7.88 25.56
N LYS A 247 -0.26 7.44 24.82
CA LYS A 247 -1.48 6.85 25.36
C LYS A 247 -1.48 5.35 25.11
N ASP A 248 -2.25 4.66 25.95
CA ASP A 248 -2.52 3.23 25.87
C ASP A 248 -1.27 2.35 25.91
N VAL A 249 -0.19 2.82 26.57
CA VAL A 249 1.01 2.03 26.81
C VAL A 249 0.64 0.83 27.70
N PRO A 250 0.74 -0.43 27.22
CA PRO A 250 0.45 -1.59 28.06
C PRO A 250 1.42 -1.66 29.24
N ALA A 251 0.97 -2.21 30.37
CA ALA A 251 1.73 -2.22 31.62
C ALA A 251 3.06 -3.00 31.51
N GLU A 252 3.13 -3.91 30.55
CA GLU A 252 4.26 -4.78 30.25
C GLU A 252 5.37 -4.06 29.46
N PHE A 253 5.11 -2.82 29.00
CA PHE A 253 6.08 -1.99 28.31
C PHE A 253 6.56 -0.84 29.18
N SER A 254 7.88 -0.68 29.26
CA SER A 254 8.50 0.51 29.83
C SER A 254 9.10 1.37 28.72
N VAL A 255 8.87 2.68 28.81
CA VAL A 255 9.35 3.66 27.84
C VAL A 255 10.26 4.67 28.52
N LYS A 256 11.45 4.88 27.96
CA LYS A 256 12.40 5.93 28.37
C LYS A 256 12.59 6.95 27.25
N GLY A 257 13.00 8.16 27.62
CA GLY A 257 13.23 9.26 26.65
C GLY A 257 12.01 10.14 26.38
N MET A 258 10.90 9.93 27.08
CA MET A 258 9.73 10.80 26.97
C MET A 258 10.04 12.20 27.52
N PRO A 259 9.80 13.28 26.78
CA PRO A 259 9.96 14.64 27.28
C PRO A 259 8.99 14.94 28.42
N ASP A 260 9.48 15.61 29.46
CA ASP A 260 8.73 16.02 30.64
C ASP A 260 8.19 17.46 30.55
N ARG A 261 8.49 18.15 29.45
CA ARG A 261 8.18 19.56 29.22
C ARG A 261 7.76 19.82 27.77
N LEU A 262 7.19 21.00 27.53
CA LEU A 262 6.91 21.47 26.19
C LEU A 262 8.19 21.53 25.35
N LEU A 263 8.07 21.07 24.11
CA LEU A 263 9.12 21.06 23.12
C LEU A 263 8.97 22.30 22.24
N LYS A 264 10.03 23.08 22.14
CA LYS A 264 10.09 24.26 21.27
C LYS A 264 10.70 23.88 19.94
N ILE A 265 10.00 24.23 18.86
CA ILE A 265 10.46 24.00 17.50
C ILE A 265 10.46 25.33 16.76
N SER A 266 11.65 25.81 16.41
CA SER A 266 11.82 27.02 15.61
C SER A 266 11.16 26.89 14.23
N PRO A 267 10.85 28.01 13.56
CA PRO A 267 10.33 27.99 12.19
C PRO A 267 11.18 27.14 11.24
N HIS A 268 10.55 26.30 10.43
CA HIS A 268 11.22 25.42 9.44
C HIS A 268 12.23 24.44 10.03
N ALA A 269 12.24 24.24 11.36
CA ALA A 269 13.16 23.36 12.04
C ALA A 269 12.57 21.95 12.25
N LYS A 270 13.47 20.97 12.37
CA LYS A 270 13.19 19.61 12.77
C LYS A 270 13.64 19.37 14.21
N LEU A 271 12.79 18.70 14.99
CA LEU A 271 13.11 18.17 16.31
C LEU A 271 13.00 16.64 16.28
N ASP A 272 13.96 15.96 16.89
CA ASP A 272 13.97 14.50 17.01
C ASP A 272 13.90 14.08 18.48
N VAL A 273 13.04 13.11 18.78
CA VAL A 273 12.88 12.50 20.09
C VAL A 273 13.05 10.99 19.96
N ALA A 274 14.07 10.43 20.61
CA ALA A 274 14.30 8.99 20.66
C ALA A 274 13.58 8.39 21.89
N LEU A 275 12.69 7.44 21.64
CA LEU A 275 11.97 6.70 22.66
C LEU A 275 12.49 5.26 22.73
N SER A 276 12.93 4.85 23.91
CA SER A 276 13.44 3.50 24.15
C SER A 276 12.37 2.65 24.82
N PHE A 277 11.87 1.65 24.09
CA PHE A 277 10.88 0.68 24.55
C PHE A 277 11.57 -0.58 25.04
N ASN A 278 11.10 -1.14 26.16
CA ASN A 278 11.49 -2.44 26.66
C ASN A 278 10.24 -3.22 27.04
N ALA A 279 10.15 -4.47 26.58
CA ALA A 279 9.06 -5.38 26.89
C ALA A 279 9.46 -6.32 28.04
N SER A 280 8.55 -6.52 29.00
CA SER A 280 8.71 -7.53 30.05
C SER A 280 8.53 -8.95 29.49
N PRO A 281 8.95 -10.00 30.23
CA PRO A 281 8.85 -11.39 29.78
C PRO A 281 7.42 -11.89 29.49
N ASP A 282 6.43 -11.30 30.15
CA ASP A 282 5.01 -11.58 30.03
C ASP A 282 4.28 -10.68 29.03
N ALA A 283 5.01 -9.80 28.34
CA ALA A 283 4.42 -8.88 27.37
C ALA A 283 3.73 -9.62 26.20
N THR A 284 2.73 -8.93 25.63
CA THR A 284 2.06 -9.28 24.37
C THR A 284 2.26 -8.15 23.35
N ASN A 285 1.82 -8.34 22.11
CA ASN A 285 1.91 -7.29 21.07
C ASN A 285 1.31 -5.97 21.58
N GLY A 286 2.10 -4.90 21.55
CA GLY A 286 1.72 -3.60 22.10
C GLY A 286 1.19 -2.67 21.02
N LYS A 287 0.08 -1.98 21.32
CA LYS A 287 -0.41 -0.83 20.53
C LYS A 287 -0.29 0.42 21.37
N PHE A 288 0.16 1.51 20.76
CA PHE A 288 0.48 2.76 21.43
C PHE A 288 -0.01 3.91 20.57
N ILE A 289 -0.37 5.02 21.20
CA ILE A 289 -0.73 6.23 20.47
C ILE A 289 0.24 7.34 20.90
N ALA A 290 1.07 7.80 19.97
CA ALA A 290 1.83 9.03 20.16
C ALA A 290 0.93 10.22 19.85
N GLU A 291 0.53 10.93 20.90
CA GLU A 291 -0.26 12.15 20.78
C GLU A 291 0.65 13.36 20.86
N ILE A 292 0.52 14.23 19.84
CA ILE A 292 1.26 15.47 19.74
C ILE A 292 0.27 16.63 19.84
N ASN A 293 0.24 17.26 21.01
CA ASN A 293 -0.62 18.40 21.27
C ASN A 293 0.05 19.66 20.71
N ASP A 294 -0.75 20.49 20.02
CA ASP A 294 -0.43 21.65 19.12
C ASP A 294 -0.88 21.41 17.66
N ALA A 295 -1.47 20.24 17.34
CA ALA A 295 -2.16 20.04 16.04
C ALA A 295 -3.33 19.03 16.07
N GLY A 296 -3.65 18.43 17.22
CA GLY A 296 -4.82 17.54 17.39
C GLY A 296 -4.77 16.24 16.58
N LYS A 297 -3.58 15.81 16.13
CA LYS A 297 -3.37 14.54 15.40
C LYS A 297 -2.57 13.56 16.24
N THR A 298 -2.89 12.29 16.07
CA THR A 298 -2.24 11.15 16.72
C THR A 298 -1.48 10.31 15.70
N LEU A 299 -0.38 9.70 16.15
CA LEU A 299 0.34 8.65 15.45
C LEU A 299 0.04 7.32 16.13
N ASP A 300 -0.71 6.47 15.46
CA ASP A 300 -0.91 5.09 15.89
C ASP A 300 0.36 4.29 15.63
N MET A 301 0.86 3.63 16.68
CA MET A 301 2.08 2.83 16.64
C MET A 301 1.80 1.43 17.15
N GLN A 302 2.52 0.44 16.62
CA GLN A 302 2.38 -0.94 17.06
C GLN A 302 3.75 -1.61 17.10
N LEU A 303 4.04 -2.34 18.17
CA LEU A 303 5.21 -3.18 18.30
C LEU A 303 4.80 -4.64 18.45
N GLY A 304 5.23 -5.47 17.51
CA GLY A 304 5.16 -6.92 17.60
C GLY A 304 6.24 -7.46 18.55
N LEU A 305 5.94 -8.57 19.23
CA LEU A 305 6.89 -9.26 20.09
C LEU A 305 7.47 -10.48 19.42
N ILE A 306 8.78 -10.64 19.62
CA ILE A 306 9.51 -11.85 19.25
C ILE A 306 9.93 -12.56 20.55
N LYS A 307 9.46 -13.80 20.72
CA LYS A 307 9.84 -14.68 21.82
C LYS A 307 10.86 -15.70 21.33
N LEU A 308 11.89 -15.97 22.14
CA LEU A 308 12.78 -17.11 21.94
C LEU A 308 12.08 -18.36 22.48
N ASN A 309 11.89 -19.37 21.64
CA ASN A 309 11.52 -20.69 22.16
C ASN A 309 12.70 -21.30 22.92
N ALA A 310 12.43 -22.27 23.80
CA ALA A 310 13.43 -22.99 24.60
C ALA A 310 14.54 -23.71 23.78
N HIS A 311 14.49 -23.63 22.45
CA HIS A 311 15.47 -24.18 21.50
C HIS A 311 16.18 -23.13 20.64
N GLY A 312 16.09 -21.84 20.99
CA GLY A 312 16.89 -20.77 20.37
C GLY A 312 16.37 -20.26 19.02
N SER A 313 15.19 -20.68 18.57
CA SER A 313 14.53 -20.11 17.39
C SER A 313 13.49 -19.05 17.79
N SER A 314 13.52 -17.92 17.08
CA SER A 314 12.56 -16.81 17.21
C SER A 314 11.26 -17.13 16.46
N VAL A 315 10.10 -16.90 17.09
CA VAL A 315 8.79 -16.99 16.42
C VAL A 315 8.01 -15.69 16.69
N PRO A 316 7.48 -15.00 15.66
CA PRO A 316 6.54 -13.89 15.84
C PRO A 316 5.17 -14.41 16.33
N GLU A 317 4.58 -13.80 17.36
CA GLU A 317 3.18 -14.08 17.73
C GLU A 317 2.23 -13.45 16.69
N LYS A 318 1.41 -14.29 16.04
CA LYS A 318 0.39 -13.90 15.05
C LYS A 318 -0.76 -13.12 15.68
#